data_AF-A0A356AUG7-F1
#
_entry.id   AF-A0A356AUG7-F1
#
_cell.length_a   1.000
_cell.length_b   1.000
_cell.length_c   1.000
_cell.angle_alpha   90.00
_cell.angle_beta   90.00
_cell.angle_gamma   90.00
#
_symmetry.space_group_name_H-M   'P 1'
#
loop_
_entity.id
_entity.type
_entity.pdbx_description
1 polymer ?
#
loop_
_entity_poly.entity_id
_entity_poly.type
_entity_poly.pdbx_seq_one_letter_code
_entity_poly.pdbx_strand_id
1 'polypeptide(L)'
;GQHYDIKMSEQFFKDLEIPQPDYNLEVGSSSHAVQTARILERFEQACIKEQPDAVFVVGDVTSTAACTLVASKLGIKSIHYEAGLRSRDRSMPEEINRLVTDA
;
A
#
# COMPACT_ATOMS: atom_id res chain seq x y z
N GLY A 1 -7.27 0.91 -5.35
CA GLY A 1 -6.93 2.14 -6.10
C GLY A 1 -8.19 2.73 -6.69
N GLN A 2 -8.32 4.05 -6.78
CA GLN A 2 -9.56 4.69 -7.25
C GLN A 2 -9.84 4.48 -8.76
N HIS A 3 -9.10 3.59 -9.43
CA HIS A 3 -9.25 3.22 -10.84
C HIS A 3 -9.23 1.68 -10.97
N TYR A 4 -10.35 1.03 -10.64
CA TYR A 4 -10.55 -0.41 -10.87
C TYR A 4 -11.14 -0.71 -12.25
N ASP A 5 -10.97 0.19 -13.22
CA ASP A 5 -11.29 -0.20 -14.59
C ASP A 5 -10.16 -1.08 -15.10
N ILE A 6 -10.39 -2.40 -15.11
CA ILE A 6 -9.45 -3.43 -15.56
C ILE A 6 -8.89 -3.06 -16.94
N LYS A 7 -9.72 -2.46 -17.81
CA LYS A 7 -9.31 -1.99 -19.13
C LYS A 7 -8.29 -0.85 -19.08
N MET A 8 -8.39 0.01 -18.07
CA MET A 8 -7.47 1.13 -17.91
C MET A 8 -6.14 0.65 -17.34
N SER A 9 -6.17 -0.26 -16.35
CA SER A 9 -4.94 -0.78 -15.73
C SER A 9 -4.13 -1.67 -16.68
N GLU A 10 -4.76 -2.62 -17.38
CA GLU A 10 -4.01 -3.55 -18.25
C GLU A 10 -3.34 -2.86 -19.43
N GLN A 11 -4.02 -1.86 -20.01
CA GLN A 11 -3.47 -1.09 -21.12
C GLN A 11 -2.24 -0.27 -20.67
N PHE A 12 -2.27 0.33 -19.47
CA PHE A 12 -1.09 1.03 -18.93
C PHE A 12 0.09 0.09 -18.68
N PHE A 13 -0.14 -1.09 -18.13
CA PHE A 13 0.94 -2.06 -17.93
C PHE A 13 1.56 -2.48 -19.26
N LYS A 14 0.73 -2.67 -20.30
CA LYS A 14 1.20 -3.02 -21.63
C LYS A 14 1.97 -1.88 -22.30
N ASP A 15 1.43 -0.67 -22.28
CA ASP A 15 2.01 0.50 -22.96
C ASP A 15 3.31 0.96 -22.32
N LEU A 16 3.44 0.79 -20.99
CA LEU A 16 4.64 1.13 -20.23
C LEU A 16 5.59 -0.06 -20.05
N GLU A 17 5.29 -1.22 -20.65
CA GLU A 17 6.05 -2.47 -20.52
C GLU A 17 6.31 -2.88 -19.07
N ILE A 18 5.36 -2.60 -18.18
CA ILE A 18 5.44 -2.93 -16.76
C ILE A 18 5.14 -4.43 -16.60
N PRO A 19 6.01 -5.21 -15.94
CA PRO A 19 5.76 -6.61 -15.68
C PRO A 19 4.54 -6.81 -14.78
N GLN A 20 3.91 -7.98 -14.89
CA GLN A 20 2.86 -8.36 -13.95
C GLN A 20 3.45 -8.49 -12.53
N PRO A 21 2.69 -8.12 -11.49
CA PRO A 21 3.17 -8.25 -10.12
C PRO A 21 3.29 -9.72 -9.73
N ASP A 22 4.33 -10.08 -8.98
CA ASP A 22 4.47 -11.43 -8.39
C ASP A 22 3.32 -11.75 -7.42
N TYR A 23 2.77 -10.72 -6.79
CA TYR A 23 1.65 -10.81 -5.86
C TYR A 23 0.58 -9.76 -6.19
N ASN A 24 -0.63 -10.22 -6.51
CA ASN A 24 -1.83 -9.40 -6.49
C ASN A 24 -2.63 -9.74 -5.23
N LEU A 25 -2.74 -8.79 -4.29
CA LEU A 25 -3.48 -9.02 -3.04
C LEU A 25 -5.00 -9.05 -3.23
N GLU A 26 -5.52 -8.79 -4.43
CA GLU A 26 -6.95 -8.82 -4.79
C GLU A 26 -7.84 -7.97 -3.85
N VAL A 27 -7.32 -6.83 -3.38
CA VAL A 27 -8.09 -5.90 -2.54
C VAL A 27 -8.77 -4.86 -3.43
N GLY A 28 -10.09 -5.00 -3.58
CA GLY A 28 -10.97 -4.08 -4.30
C GLY A 28 -11.40 -2.84 -3.49
N SER A 29 -12.14 -1.95 -4.14
CA SER A 29 -12.81 -0.81 -3.47
C SER A 29 -13.72 -1.29 -2.34
N SER A 30 -13.58 -0.66 -1.18
CA SER A 30 -14.46 -0.84 -0.02
C SER A 30 -14.30 0.34 0.94
N SER A 31 -14.91 0.29 2.12
CA SER A 31 -14.61 1.24 3.18
C SER A 31 -13.13 1.17 3.58
N HIS A 32 -12.57 2.26 4.11
CA HIS A 32 -11.17 2.28 4.57
C HIS A 32 -10.88 1.13 5.55
N ALA A 33 -11.79 0.87 6.50
CA ALA A 33 -11.63 -0.21 7.47
C ALA A 33 -11.51 -1.59 6.80
N VAL A 34 -12.37 -1.89 5.82
CA VAL A 34 -12.37 -3.20 5.13
C VAL A 34 -11.14 -3.34 4.23
N GLN A 35 -10.76 -2.28 3.50
CA GLN A 35 -9.54 -2.29 2.68
C GLN A 35 -8.30 -2.50 3.56
N THR A 36 -8.15 -1.72 4.64
CA THR A 36 -7.04 -1.83 5.58
C THR A 36 -6.95 -3.26 6.13
N ALA A 37 -8.04 -3.81 6.68
CA ALA A 37 -8.03 -5.15 7.28
C ALA A 37 -7.58 -6.23 6.28
N ARG A 38 -8.08 -6.20 5.04
CA ARG A 38 -7.71 -7.17 4.01
C ARG A 38 -6.26 -7.03 3.57
N ILE A 39 -5.74 -5.81 3.48
CA ILE A 39 -4.33 -5.57 3.13
C ILE A 39 -3.44 -6.09 4.25
N LEU A 40 -3.75 -5.76 5.52
CA LEU A 40 -3.00 -6.25 6.67
C LEU A 40 -2.89 -7.77 6.66
N GLU A 41 -4.03 -8.47 6.56
CA GLU A 41 -4.09 -9.93 6.54
C GLU A 41 -3.27 -10.52 5.39
N ARG A 42 -3.52 -10.09 4.15
CA ARG A 42 -2.93 -10.73 2.96
C ARG A 42 -1.47 -10.36 2.75
N PHE A 43 -1.09 -9.12 3.06
CA PHE A 43 0.30 -8.68 2.94
C PHE A 43 1.20 -9.29 4.02
N GLU A 44 0.70 -9.47 5.24
CA GLU A 44 1.45 -10.17 6.30
C GLU A 44 1.82 -11.59 5.87
N GLN A 45 0.90 -12.33 5.24
CA GLN A 45 1.19 -13.67 4.72
C GLN A 45 2.31 -13.64 3.65
N ALA A 46 2.32 -12.63 2.78
CA ALA A 46 3.38 -12.46 1.79
C ALA A 46 4.74 -12.17 2.46
N CYS A 47 4.77 -11.28 3.45
CA CYS A 47 6.00 -10.95 4.19
C CYS A 47 6.55 -12.15 4.97
N ILE A 48 5.70 -12.96 5.60
CA ILE A 48 6.12 -14.17 6.33
C ILE A 48 6.72 -15.19 5.36
N LYS A 49 6.14 -15.32 4.16
CA LYS A 49 6.61 -16.25 3.14
C LYS A 49 7.94 -15.79 2.52
N GLU A 50 8.02 -14.53 2.11
CA GLU A 50 9.16 -14.00 1.35
C GLU A 50 10.32 -13.52 2.24
N GLN A 51 10.05 -13.21 3.52
CA GLN A 51 11.03 -12.70 4.49
C GLN A 51 11.92 -11.58 3.92
N PRO A 52 11.32 -10.49 3.39
CA PRO A 52 12.11 -9.44 2.75
C PRO A 52 12.95 -8.66 3.77
N ASP A 53 14.14 -8.23 3.36
CA ASP A 53 14.99 -7.34 4.17
C ASP A 53 14.36 -5.95 4.37
N ALA A 54 13.56 -5.50 3.41
CA ALA A 54 12.88 -4.21 3.45
C ALA A 54 11.55 -4.20 2.67
N VAL A 55 10.64 -3.32 3.07
CA VAL A 55 9.38 -3.02 2.37
C VAL A 55 9.41 -1.57 1.89
N PHE A 56 9.25 -1.38 0.58
CA PHE A 56 9.16 -0.07 -0.06
C PHE A 56 7.71 0.29 -0.35
N VAL A 57 7.25 1.43 0.16
CA VAL A 57 5.89 1.94 -0.05
C VAL A 57 5.94 3.32 -0.72
N VAL A 58 4.91 3.63 -1.50
CA VAL A 58 4.83 4.86 -2.31
C VAL A 58 3.56 5.63 -1.98
N GLY A 59 3.68 6.95 -1.83
CA GLY A 59 2.53 7.85 -1.68
C GLY A 59 1.78 7.63 -0.37
N ASP A 60 0.47 7.91 -0.34
CA ASP A 60 -0.28 8.11 0.90
C ASP A 60 -1.65 7.42 0.94
N VAL A 61 -1.82 6.38 0.12
CA VAL A 61 -3.06 5.62 0.07
C VAL A 61 -3.17 4.61 1.22
N THR A 62 -4.36 4.03 1.39
CA THR A 62 -4.65 3.04 2.45
C THR A 62 -3.65 1.87 2.47
N SER A 63 -3.20 1.41 1.30
CA SER A 63 -2.19 0.35 1.21
C SER A 63 -0.83 0.77 1.75
N THR A 64 -0.42 2.03 1.57
CA THR A 64 0.84 2.56 2.09
C THR A 64 0.88 2.48 3.62
N ALA A 65 -0.20 2.92 4.28
CA ALA A 65 -0.31 2.85 5.73
C ALA A 65 -0.38 1.39 6.23
N ALA A 66 -1.20 0.55 5.58
CA ALA A 66 -1.37 -0.84 5.99
C ALA A 66 -0.09 -1.68 5.83
N CYS A 67 0.59 -1.59 4.68
CA CYS A 67 1.83 -2.34 4.44
C CYS A 67 2.95 -1.91 5.38
N THR A 68 3.03 -0.62 5.71
CA THR A 68 4.01 -0.10 6.66
C THR A 68 3.75 -0.62 8.07
N LEU A 69 2.48 -0.69 8.48
CA LEU A 69 2.11 -1.25 9.78
C LEU A 69 2.49 -2.73 9.92
N VAL A 70 2.29 -3.53 8.86
CA VAL A 70 2.73 -4.93 8.82
C VAL A 70 4.25 -5.02 8.93
N ALA A 71 4.97 -4.28 8.09
CA ALA A 71 6.44 -4.30 8.07
C ALA A 71 7.02 -3.94 9.44
N SER A 72 6.52 -2.86 10.06
CA SER A 72 6.91 -2.43 11.40
C SER A 72 6.66 -3.51 12.46
N LYS A 73 5.48 -4.15 12.45
CA LYS A 73 5.13 -5.22 13.40
C LYS A 73 5.99 -6.48 13.25
N LEU A 74 6.42 -6.79 12.03
CA LEU A 74 7.31 -7.92 11.74
C LEU A 74 8.81 -7.57 11.93
N GLY A 75 9.13 -6.31 12.26
CA GLY A 75 10.53 -5.86 12.38
C GLY A 75 11.26 -5.73 11.05
N ILE A 76 10.53 -5.63 9.94
CA ILE A 76 11.07 -5.43 8.59
C ILE A 76 11.29 -3.94 8.36
N LYS A 77 12.43 -3.58 7.74
CA LYS A 77 12.75 -2.18 7.45
C LYS A 77 11.77 -1.57 6.45
N SER A 78 11.09 -0.49 6.81
CA SER A 78 10.23 0.26 5.88
C SER A 78 10.99 1.39 5.19
N ILE A 79 10.66 1.65 3.92
CA ILE A 79 11.16 2.77 3.12
C ILE A 79 9.96 3.45 2.47
N HIS A 80 9.73 4.72 2.79
CA HIS A 80 8.61 5.48 2.27
C HIS A 80 9.06 6.50 1.21
N TYR A 81 8.63 6.28 -0.03
CA TYR A 81 8.81 7.22 -1.13
C TYR A 81 7.65 8.22 -1.17
N GLU A 82 7.98 9.49 -1.39
CA GLU A 82 7.06 10.65 -1.24
C GLU A 82 6.67 10.95 0.22
N ALA A 83 7.54 10.59 1.17
CA ALA A 83 7.40 10.94 2.58
C ALA A 83 7.42 12.46 2.84
N GLY A 84 6.88 12.86 3.99
CA GLY A 84 7.01 14.22 4.52
C GLY A 84 6.02 15.26 3.99
N LEU A 85 5.19 14.94 2.99
CA LEU A 85 4.04 15.78 2.63
C LEU A 85 3.09 15.87 3.83
N ARG A 86 2.61 17.08 4.16
CA ARG A 86 1.68 17.30 5.29
C ARG A 86 0.66 18.36 4.92
N SER A 87 -0.62 17.98 4.89
CA SER A 87 -1.72 18.94 4.76
C SER A 87 -2.09 19.57 6.10
N ARG A 88 -1.81 18.88 7.22
CA ARG A 88 -2.30 19.19 8.57
C ARG A 88 -3.83 19.13 8.73
N ASP A 89 -4.53 18.67 7.70
CA ASP A 89 -5.97 18.46 7.72
C ASP A 89 -6.28 17.00 8.06
N ARG A 90 -6.67 16.75 9.31
CA ARG A 90 -7.02 15.40 9.79
C ARG A 90 -8.37 14.89 9.28
N SER A 91 -9.14 15.69 8.55
CA SER A 91 -10.34 15.20 7.85
C SER A 91 -9.99 14.47 6.56
N MET A 92 -8.78 14.66 6.02
CA MET A 92 -8.28 13.99 4.82
C MET A 92 -7.72 12.60 5.19
N PRO A 93 -8.27 11.48 4.67
CA PRO A 93 -7.76 10.15 4.95
C PRO A 93 -6.27 9.97 4.62
N GLU A 94 -5.81 10.61 3.55
CA GLU A 94 -4.42 10.59 3.09
C GLU A 94 -3.46 11.24 4.12
N GLU A 95 -3.91 12.26 4.87
CA GLU A 95 -3.10 12.85 5.94
C GLU A 95 -2.93 11.87 7.10
N ILE A 96 -3.99 11.14 7.44
CA ILE A 96 -3.91 10.09 8.46
C ILE A 96 -2.98 8.97 8.01
N ASN A 97 -3.04 8.56 6.75
CA ASN A 97 -2.15 7.55 6.20
C ASN A 97 -0.67 8.00 6.25
N ARG A 98 -0.36 9.24 5.85
CA ARG A 98 1.01 9.79 5.92
C ARG A 98 1.57 9.76 7.34
N LEU A 99 0.75 10.14 8.33
CA LEU A 99 1.16 10.11 9.74
C LEU A 99 1.45 8.69 10.24
N VAL A 100 0.65 7.71 9.81
CA VAL A 100 0.87 6.30 10.18
C VAL A 100 2.11 5.72 9.49
N THR A 101 2.32 6.06 8.22
CA THR A 101 3.47 5.56 7.45
C THR A 101 4.80 6.13 7.92
N ASP A 102 4.83 7.40 8.35
CA ASP A 102 6.05 8.09 8.78
C ASP A 102 6.34 8.00 10.29
N ALA A 103 5.54 7.25 11.05
CA ALA A 103 5.69 7.07 12.52
C ALA A 103 6.74 6.01 12.88
#